data_AF-V5HEJ6-F1
#
_entry.id   AF-V5HEJ6-F1
#
_cell.length_a   1.000
_cell.length_b   1.000
_cell.length_c   1.000
_cell.angle_alpha   90.00
_cell.angle_beta   90.00
_cell.angle_gamma   90.00
#
_symmetry.space_group_name_H-M   'P 1'
#
loop_
_entity.id
_entity.type
_entity.pdbx_description
1 polymer ?
#
loop_
_entity_poly.entity_id
_entity_poly.type
_entity_poly.pdbx_seq_one_letter_code
_entity_poly.pdbx_strand_id
1 'polypeptide(L)'
;MLLAAFSLGVTAAIGGTFSYQGYLANKIIEDYKKGDLAKARLEQDQLKHGVDILAKYGYCVSALKCAGNELCGINFGAVRTPMSPVSKLRAKELGSELKALGIPMK
;
A
#
# COMPACT_ATOMS: atom_id res chain seq x y z
N MET A 1 6.78 4.93 6.93
CA MET A 1 8.15 4.93 6.37
C MET A 1 8.86 3.69 6.88
N LEU A 2 9.13 2.70 6.01
CA LEU A 2 9.70 1.39 6.37
C LEU A 2 11.23 1.43 6.42
N LEU A 3 11.86 1.89 5.34
CA LEU A 3 13.31 1.95 5.21
C LEU A 3 13.98 2.74 6.34
N ALA A 4 13.42 3.90 6.68
CA ALA A 4 13.94 4.74 7.78
C ALA A 4 13.90 4.01 9.13
N ALA A 5 12.90 3.16 9.37
CA ALA A 5 12.79 2.39 10.60
C ALA A 5 13.91 1.34 10.69
N PHE A 6 14.25 0.69 9.59
CA PHE A 6 15.35 -0.28 9.56
C PHE A 6 16.71 0.36 9.83
N SER A 7 16.94 1.58 9.35
CA SER A 7 18.15 2.35 9.70
C SER A 7 18.28 2.63 11.21
N LEU A 8 17.19 2.52 11.98
CA LEU A 8 17.16 2.69 13.43
C LEU A 8 17.23 1.34 14.18
N GLY A 9 17.48 0.23 13.49
CA GLY A 9 17.58 -1.10 14.09
C GLY A 9 16.24 -1.84 14.25
N VAL A 10 15.15 -1.36 13.64
CA VAL A 10 13.88 -2.10 13.60
C VAL A 10 14.04 -3.37 12.77
N THR A 11 13.44 -4.46 13.20
CA THR A 11 13.58 -5.79 12.57
C THR A 11 12.35 -6.28 11.84
N ALA A 12 11.19 -5.65 12.05
CA ALA A 12 9.92 -6.03 11.45
C ALA A 12 8.98 -4.82 11.30
N ALA A 13 7.99 -4.94 10.43
CA ALA A 13 6.95 -3.94 10.27
C ALA A 13 5.58 -4.60 10.13
N ILE A 14 4.55 -3.93 10.66
CA ILE A 14 3.14 -4.35 10.57
C ILE A 14 2.36 -3.18 9.99
N GLY A 15 1.55 -3.43 8.97
CA GLY A 15 0.77 -2.38 8.32
C GLY A 15 -0.18 -2.92 7.26
N GLY A 16 -1.38 -2.32 7.17
CA GLY A 16 -2.42 -2.75 6.23
C GLY A 16 -2.03 -2.57 4.76
N THR A 17 -1.15 -1.61 4.46
CA THR A 17 -0.68 -1.36 3.08
C THR A 17 0.08 -2.55 2.48
N PHE A 18 0.62 -3.43 3.31
CA PHE A 18 1.26 -4.66 2.84
C PHE A 18 0.29 -5.64 2.18
N SER A 19 -1.02 -5.52 2.45
CA SER A 19 -2.04 -6.37 1.81
C SER A 19 -2.08 -6.24 0.28
N TYR A 20 -1.64 -5.11 -0.29
CA TYR A 20 -1.57 -4.91 -1.75
C TYR A 20 -0.21 -4.37 -2.24
N GLN A 21 0.65 -3.83 -1.36
CA GLN A 21 2.01 -3.39 -1.69
C GLN A 21 3.12 -4.20 -0.99
N GLY A 22 2.80 -5.39 -0.48
CA GLY A 22 3.78 -6.25 0.22
C GLY A 22 5.01 -6.58 -0.62
N TYR A 23 4.87 -6.66 -1.95
CA TYR A 23 6.01 -6.88 -2.85
C TYR A 23 7.07 -5.79 -2.76
N LEU A 24 6.69 -4.51 -2.64
CA LEU A 24 7.64 -3.41 -2.45
C LEU A 24 8.28 -3.47 -1.08
N ALA A 25 7.50 -3.79 -0.04
CA ALA A 25 8.04 -3.96 1.31
C ALA A 25 9.13 -5.04 1.36
N ASN A 26 8.91 -6.17 0.67
CA ASN A 26 9.90 -7.23 0.57
C ASN A 26 11.15 -6.79 -0.19
N LYS A 27 11.01 -6.09 -1.33
CA LYS A 27 12.18 -5.57 -2.06
C LYS A 27 12.99 -4.58 -1.23
N ILE A 28 12.32 -3.65 -0.53
CA ILE A 28 12.98 -2.71 0.39
C ILE A 28 13.80 -3.46 1.45
N ILE A 29 13.22 -4.52 2.04
CA ILE A 29 13.92 -5.37 3.02
C ILE A 29 15.13 -6.05 2.40
N GLU A 30 14.97 -6.63 1.21
CA GLU A 30 16.03 -7.35 0.50
C GLU A 30 17.19 -6.44 0.13
N ASP A 31 16.91 -5.29 -0.47
CA ASP A 31 17.94 -4.35 -0.93
C ASP A 31 18.59 -3.61 0.23
N TYR A 32 17.86 -3.32 1.30
CA TYR A 32 18.44 -2.87 2.57
C TYR A 32 19.44 -3.88 3.13
N LYS A 33 19.08 -5.18 3.18
CA LYS A 33 19.97 -6.24 3.66
C LYS A 33 21.22 -6.43 2.80
N LYS A 34 21.14 -6.15 1.49
CA LYS A 34 22.29 -6.15 0.57
C LYS A 34 23.16 -4.90 0.67
N GLY A 35 22.71 -3.87 1.41
CA GLY A 35 23.37 -2.57 1.48
C GLY A 35 23.09 -1.65 0.28
N ASP A 36 22.18 -2.02 -0.63
CA ASP A 36 21.78 -1.20 -1.78
C ASP A 36 20.70 -0.18 -1.37
N LEU A 37 21.14 0.83 -0.62
CA LEU A 37 20.24 1.88 -0.11
C LEU A 37 19.63 2.73 -1.23
N ALA A 38 20.28 2.81 -2.40
CA ALA A 38 19.77 3.57 -3.54
C ALA A 38 18.50 2.90 -4.09
N LYS A 39 18.54 1.58 -4.35
CA LYS A 39 17.35 0.84 -4.78
C LYS A 39 16.27 0.80 -3.71
N ALA A 40 16.64 0.51 -2.46
CA ALA A 40 15.69 0.48 -1.35
C ALA A 40 14.95 1.82 -1.19
N ARG A 41 15.62 2.96 -1.45
CA ARG A 41 14.98 4.28 -1.42
C ARG A 41 14.00 4.50 -2.58
N LEU A 42 14.33 4.04 -3.79
CA LEU A 42 13.40 4.12 -4.93
C LEU A 42 12.12 3.32 -4.66
N GLU A 43 12.26 2.11 -4.11
CA GLU A 43 11.12 1.26 -3.77
C GLU A 43 10.31 1.81 -2.60
N GLN A 44 10.98 2.44 -1.62
CA GLN A 44 10.31 3.17 -0.54
C GLN A 44 9.49 4.35 -1.06
N ASP A 45 9.97 5.06 -2.08
CA ASP A 45 9.24 6.15 -2.73
C ASP A 45 8.00 5.64 -3.48
N GLN A 46 8.15 4.54 -4.24
CA GLN A 46 7.01 3.85 -4.85
C GLN A 46 5.98 3.37 -3.82
N LEU A 47 6.44 2.80 -2.69
CA LEU A 47 5.57 2.39 -1.60
C LEU A 47 4.80 3.59 -1.04
N LYS A 48 5.48 4.73 -0.87
CA LYS A 48 4.88 5.99 -0.40
C LYS A 48 3.79 6.49 -1.35
N HIS A 49 4.00 6.46 -2.67
CA HIS A 49 2.98 6.91 -3.64
C HIS A 49 1.65 6.15 -3.50
N GLY A 50 1.68 4.84 -3.23
CA GLY A 50 0.45 4.09 -2.94
C GLY A 50 -0.27 4.55 -1.68
N VAL A 51 0.48 4.92 -0.63
CA VAL A 51 -0.08 5.52 0.60
C VAL A 51 -0.67 6.90 0.33
N ASP A 52 0.03 7.73 -0.45
CA ASP A 52 -0.45 9.06 -0.82
C ASP A 52 -1.75 8.99 -1.63
N ILE A 53 -1.87 8.00 -2.53
CA ILE A 53 -3.12 7.74 -3.26
C ILE A 53 -4.23 7.37 -2.27
N LEU A 54 -4.03 6.38 -1.38
CA LEU A 54 -5.05 6.01 -0.40
C LEU A 54 -5.56 7.19 0.43
N ALA A 55 -4.66 8.08 0.84
CA ALA A 55 -4.99 9.24 1.67
C ALA A 55 -5.99 10.21 1.00
N LYS A 56 -6.11 10.21 -0.33
CA LYS A 56 -7.09 11.02 -1.08
C LYS A 56 -8.53 10.53 -0.95
N TYR A 57 -8.74 9.27 -0.56
CA TYR A 57 -10.03 8.57 -0.69
C TYR A 57 -10.78 8.33 0.64
N GLY A 58 -10.38 9.02 1.71
CA GLY A 58 -11.10 9.06 2.98
C GLY A 58 -10.40 8.31 4.11
N TYR A 59 -11.17 7.77 5.06
CA TYR A 59 -10.64 7.05 6.22
C TYR A 59 -9.77 5.85 5.79
N CYS A 60 -8.65 5.63 6.50
CA CYS A 60 -7.63 4.69 6.04
C CYS A 60 -8.17 3.27 5.83
N VAL A 61 -9.06 2.79 6.71
CA VAL A 61 -9.63 1.44 6.61
C VAL A 61 -10.61 1.35 5.43
N SER A 62 -11.40 2.41 5.18
CA SER A 62 -12.30 2.48 4.03
C SER A 62 -11.53 2.44 2.71
N ALA A 63 -10.48 3.27 2.59
CA ALA A 63 -9.64 3.30 1.40
C ALA A 63 -8.87 1.98 1.22
N LEU A 64 -8.30 1.41 2.28
CA LEU A 64 -7.55 0.16 2.22
C LEU A 64 -8.43 -1.02 1.78
N LYS A 65 -9.63 -1.12 2.35
CA LYS A 65 -10.58 -2.18 1.99
C LYS A 65 -11.09 -2.03 0.57
N CYS A 66 -11.30 -0.79 0.12
CA CYS A 66 -11.61 -0.48 -1.26
C CYS A 66 -10.47 -0.90 -2.20
N ALA A 67 -9.22 -0.55 -1.88
CA ALA A 67 -8.06 -0.96 -2.66
C ALA A 67 -7.93 -2.49 -2.76
N GLY A 68 -8.14 -3.21 -1.65
CA GLY A 68 -8.17 -4.67 -1.64
C GLY A 68 -9.23 -5.25 -2.58
N ASN A 69 -10.45 -4.70 -2.58
CA ASN A 69 -11.51 -5.12 -3.49
C ASN A 69 -11.18 -4.84 -4.97
N GLU A 70 -10.50 -3.72 -5.26
CA GLU A 70 -10.19 -3.29 -6.64
C GLU A 70 -8.97 -3.98 -7.25
N LEU A 71 -8.05 -4.49 -6.41
CA LEU A 71 -6.75 -5.03 -6.84
C LEU A 71 -6.59 -6.53 -6.62
N CYS A 72 -7.12 -7.09 -5.53
CA CYS A 72 -6.75 -8.45 -5.12
C CYS A 72 -7.66 -9.55 -5.69
N GLY A 73 -8.72 -9.21 -6.43
CA GLY A 73 -9.72 -10.17 -6.91
C GLY A 73 -10.55 -10.84 -5.81
N ILE A 74 -10.40 -10.41 -4.56
CA ILE A 74 -11.11 -10.91 -3.38
C ILE A 74 -12.10 -9.84 -2.92
N ASN A 75 -13.34 -10.24 -2.66
CA ASN A 75 -14.36 -9.36 -2.10
C ASN A 75 -14.27 -9.32 -0.56
N PHE A 76 -13.62 -8.30 -0.03
CA PHE A 76 -13.55 -8.00 1.40
C PHE A 76 -14.86 -7.40 1.95
N GLY A 77 -15.81 -7.01 1.11
CA GLY A 77 -17.08 -6.38 1.47
C GLY A 77 -16.95 -4.88 1.75
N ALA A 78 -17.91 -4.31 2.50
CA ALA A 78 -17.91 -2.91 2.94
C ALA A 78 -17.38 -2.76 4.37
N VAL A 79 -16.92 -1.55 4.73
CA VAL A 79 -16.59 -1.25 6.13
C VAL A 79 -17.84 -1.27 7.02
N ARG A 80 -17.65 -1.57 8.31
CA ARG A 80 -18.71 -1.47 9.31
C ARG A 80 -18.79 -0.03 9.83
N THR A 81 -19.97 0.38 10.26
CA THR A 81 -20.19 1.63 11.02
C THR A 81 -19.28 1.69 12.26
N PRO A 82 -18.83 2.89 12.68
CA PRO A 82 -19.24 4.22 12.21
C PRO A 82 -18.51 4.70 10.93
N MET A 83 -17.61 3.90 10.36
CA MET A 83 -16.92 4.29 9.12
C MET A 83 -17.85 4.21 7.91
N SER A 84 -17.72 5.17 6.99
CA SER A 84 -18.46 5.17 5.72
C SER A 84 -17.63 4.52 4.60
N PRO A 85 -18.26 3.73 3.71
CA PRO A 85 -17.56 3.17 2.56
C PRO A 85 -17.18 4.27 1.55
N VAL A 86 -16.14 4.00 0.77
CA VAL A 86 -15.81 4.81 -0.41
C VAL A 86 -16.93 4.67 -1.44
N SER A 87 -17.39 5.78 -2.02
CA SER A 87 -18.45 5.74 -3.03
C SER A 87 -18.01 4.95 -4.28
N LYS A 88 -18.96 4.37 -5.02
CA LYS A 88 -18.64 3.55 -6.21
C LYS A 88 -17.82 4.29 -7.28
N LEU A 89 -18.07 5.59 -7.47
CA LEU A 89 -17.31 6.41 -8.43
C LEU A 89 -15.86 6.56 -7.97
N ARG A 90 -15.68 7.01 -6.72
CA ARG A 90 -14.37 7.16 -6.08
C ARG A 90 -13.59 5.84 -5.99
N ALA A 91 -14.28 4.72 -5.80
CA ALA A 91 -13.66 3.40 -5.77
C ALA A 91 -12.99 3.04 -7.11
N LYS A 92 -13.67 3.33 -8.23
CA LYS A 92 -13.11 3.12 -9.57
C LYS A 92 -11.90 4.03 -9.84
N GLU A 93 -11.97 5.29 -9.41
CA GLU A 93 -10.85 6.24 -9.52
C GLU A 93 -9.63 5.75 -8.73
N LEU A 94 -9.85 5.34 -7.48
CA LEU A 94 -8.82 4.73 -6.62
C LEU A 94 -8.21 3.49 -7.28
N GLY A 95 -9.05 2.58 -7.78
CA GLY A 95 -8.59 1.37 -8.46
C GLY A 95 -7.72 1.68 -9.68
N SER A 96 -8.11 2.67 -10.50
CA SER A 96 -7.33 3.11 -11.65
C SER A 96 -5.99 3.74 -11.27
N GLU A 97 -5.98 4.65 -10.27
CA GLU A 97 -4.73 5.27 -9.79
C GLU A 97 -3.76 4.22 -9.23
N LEU A 98 -4.26 3.24 -8.47
CA LEU A 98 -3.42 2.17 -7.92
C LEU A 98 -2.91 1.21 -8.99
N LYS A 99 -3.72 0.87 -9.99
CA LYS A 99 -3.28 0.04 -11.14
C LYS A 99 -2.19 0.74 -11.96
N ALA A 100 -2.24 2.06 -12.07
CA ALA A 100 -1.22 2.85 -12.77
C ALA A 100 0.16 2.78 -12.08
N LEU A 101 0.26 2.35 -10.82
CA LEU A 101 1.52 2.10 -10.15
C LEU A 101 2.24 0.82 -10.64
N GLY A 102 1.63 0.02 -11.51
CA GLY A 102 2.23 -1.22 -12.01
C GLY A 102 2.36 -2.30 -10.94
N ILE A 103 1.39 -2.36 -10.01
CA ILE A 103 1.37 -3.39 -8.96
C ILE A 103 1.31 -4.77 -9.61
N PRO A 104 2.28 -5.66 -9.36
CA PRO A 104 2.26 -7.01 -9.90
C PRO A 104 1.11 -7.78 -9.24
N MET A 105 0.03 -7.99 -9.98
CA MET A 105 -1.07 -8.85 -9.58
C MET A 105 -0.73 -10.28 -10.03
N LYS A 106 -0.67 -11.21 -9.08
CA LYS A 106 -0.62 -12.65 -9.38
C LYS A 106 -2.03 -13.19 -9.52
#